data_AF-A0A1G3U6H9-F1
#
_entry.id   AF-A0A1G3U6H9-F1
#
_cell.length_a   1.000
_cell.length_b   1.000
_cell.length_c   1.000
_cell.angle_alpha   90.00
_cell.angle_beta   90.00
_cell.angle_gamma   90.00
#
_symmetry.space_group_name_H-M   'P 1'
#
loop_
_entity.id
_entity.type
_entity.pdbx_description
1 polymer ?
#
loop_
_entity_poly.entity_id
_entity_poly.type
_entity_poly.pdbx_seq_one_letter_code
_entity_poly.pdbx_strand_id
1 'polypeptide(L)'
;MTQEELDALMSGDIDDLGSLADDDISEDSDLDLSFEDDVSAEDLLDEQELSMVDDEVPVKSSKKEDVLFPMPATKENKMVHQLDDVTKESEEKASEIFDIIEGVSNNLMDKEEMLGNIIEVLNSNIELFTKLNKKFPDVEAFAIQLEQNNSALDNANQALEVLQSSGEAIMDVMDIMQYQDIHRQKIERVINVMRALSNYMNSLFEGRIDDDKRVSSATHIAGDTHNELASNEDIEALLASFTK
;
A
#
# COMPACT_ATOMS: atom_id res chain seq x y z
N MET A 1 13.71 11.89 -31.60
CA MET A 1 12.70 11.20 -32.41
C MET A 1 12.07 12.22 -33.33
N THR A 2 12.08 11.95 -34.62
CA THR A 2 11.47 12.85 -35.62
C THR A 2 9.98 12.54 -35.73
N GLN A 3 9.16 13.52 -36.12
CA GLN A 3 7.70 13.38 -36.21
C GLN A 3 7.25 12.26 -37.17
N GLU A 4 8.10 11.89 -38.12
CA GLU A 4 7.89 10.80 -39.06
C GLU A 4 7.99 9.41 -38.40
N GLU A 5 8.76 9.27 -37.32
CA GLU A 5 8.87 8.02 -36.55
C GLU A 5 7.67 7.81 -35.62
N LEU A 6 7.02 8.89 -35.16
CA LEU A 6 5.80 8.85 -34.35
C LEU A 6 4.55 8.52 -35.19
N ASP A 7 4.48 9.03 -36.43
CA ASP A 7 3.37 8.73 -37.34
C ASP A 7 3.43 7.29 -37.88
N ALA A 8 4.63 6.71 -38.03
CA ALA A 8 4.78 5.28 -38.37
C ALA A 8 4.30 4.36 -37.24
N LEU A 9 4.45 4.77 -35.98
CA LEU A 9 4.01 4.01 -34.81
C LEU A 9 2.49 4.07 -34.59
N MET A 10 1.82 5.15 -35.01
CA MET A 10 0.36 5.30 -34.91
C MET A 10 -0.42 4.79 -36.12
N SER A 11 0.23 4.58 -37.28
CA SER A 11 -0.43 4.14 -38.51
C SER A 11 -0.30 2.65 -38.82
N GLY A 12 0.55 1.90 -38.10
CA GLY A 12 0.76 0.48 -38.32
C GLY A 12 0.51 -0.35 -37.07
N ASP A 13 -0.76 -0.66 -36.76
CA ASP A 13 -1.24 -2.04 -36.48
C ASP A 13 -2.74 -2.12 -36.09
N ILE A 14 -3.60 -1.23 -36.60
CA ILE A 14 -5.02 -1.19 -36.18
C ILE A 14 -5.95 -2.11 -37.00
N ASP A 15 -5.41 -2.83 -37.99
CA ASP A 15 -6.18 -3.70 -38.89
C ASP A 15 -6.15 -5.20 -38.52
N ASP A 16 -5.50 -5.60 -37.41
CA ASP A 16 -5.57 -6.99 -36.89
C ASP A 16 -6.47 -7.16 -35.65
N LEU A 17 -7.19 -6.09 -35.25
CA LEU A 17 -8.15 -6.12 -34.13
C LEU A 17 -9.58 -6.54 -34.56
N GLY A 18 -9.69 -7.26 -35.69
CA GLY A 18 -10.96 -7.64 -36.32
C GLY A 18 -11.36 -9.11 -36.16
N SER A 19 -10.57 -9.95 -35.48
CA SER A 19 -10.80 -11.41 -35.40
C SER A 19 -11.18 -11.94 -34.01
N LEU A 20 -11.44 -11.07 -33.02
CA LEU A 20 -11.73 -11.45 -31.63
C LEU A 20 -13.22 -11.33 -31.24
N ALA A 21 -14.13 -11.32 -32.19
CA ALA A 21 -15.57 -11.40 -31.92
C ALA A 21 -16.08 -12.78 -32.32
N ASP A 22 -16.56 -13.53 -31.33
CA ASP A 22 -17.20 -14.85 -31.38
C ASP A 22 -16.23 -16.06 -31.43
N ASP A 23 -15.86 -16.58 -30.25
CA ASP A 23 -16.22 -17.96 -29.88
C ASP A 23 -15.85 -18.29 -28.41
N ASP A 24 -16.86 -18.82 -27.72
CA ASP A 24 -16.88 -19.62 -26.49
C ASP A 24 -15.71 -19.57 -25.48
N ILE A 25 -16.04 -19.02 -24.30
CA ILE A 25 -15.34 -19.27 -23.03
C ILE A 25 -15.59 -20.74 -22.63
N SER A 26 -14.59 -21.60 -22.84
CA SER A 26 -14.50 -22.91 -22.22
C SER A 26 -13.18 -23.06 -21.46
N GLU A 27 -13.31 -23.49 -20.21
CA GLU A 27 -12.27 -23.94 -19.29
C GLU A 27 -11.20 -24.79 -19.98
N ASP A 28 -9.92 -24.41 -19.89
CA ASP A 28 -8.90 -25.32 -19.38
C ASP A 28 -7.61 -24.57 -18.98
N SER A 29 -7.03 -25.09 -17.91
CA SER A 29 -5.75 -24.73 -17.32
C SER A 29 -4.58 -24.99 -18.25
N ASP A 30 -3.62 -24.05 -18.33
CA ASP A 30 -2.17 -24.30 -18.33
C ASP A 30 -1.42 -23.02 -18.73
N LEU A 31 -0.95 -22.24 -17.75
CA LEU A 31 0.06 -21.20 -17.98
C LEU A 31 1.09 -21.18 -16.84
N ASP A 32 2.10 -22.00 -17.06
CA ASP A 32 3.54 -21.89 -16.80
C ASP A 32 4.02 -21.10 -15.56
N LEU A 33 4.57 -21.84 -14.61
CA LEU A 33 5.24 -21.34 -13.40
C LEU A 33 6.75 -21.20 -13.67
N SER A 34 7.18 -20.05 -14.18
CA SER A 34 8.59 -19.63 -14.07
C SER A 34 8.76 -18.73 -12.84
N PHE A 35 8.98 -19.38 -11.69
CA PHE A 35 9.56 -18.74 -10.51
C PHE A 35 11.04 -18.45 -10.81
N GLU A 36 11.36 -17.21 -11.18
CA GLU A 36 12.73 -16.72 -11.02
C GLU A 36 12.87 -16.12 -9.62
N ASP A 37 13.64 -16.86 -8.84
CA ASP A 37 14.04 -16.66 -7.45
C ASP A 37 15.24 -15.71 -7.44
N ASP A 38 15.05 -14.42 -7.14
CA ASP A 38 16.15 -13.57 -6.69
C ASP A 38 15.66 -12.34 -5.92
N VAL A 39 15.44 -12.50 -4.62
CA VAL A 39 15.78 -11.49 -3.60
C VAL A 39 15.86 -12.16 -2.24
N SER A 40 17.10 -12.33 -1.75
CA SER A 40 17.40 -12.91 -0.44
C SER A 40 16.73 -12.12 0.69
N ALA A 41 16.07 -12.82 1.61
CA ALA A 41 15.34 -12.29 2.76
C ALA A 41 16.24 -11.79 3.91
N GLU A 42 17.49 -11.42 3.62
CA GLU A 42 18.52 -11.11 4.63
C GLU A 42 18.70 -9.61 4.92
N ASP A 43 18.03 -8.71 4.19
CA ASP A 43 18.18 -7.25 4.36
C ASP A 43 17.19 -6.61 5.36
N LEU A 44 16.36 -7.39 6.07
CA LEU A 44 15.28 -6.85 6.92
C LEU A 44 15.59 -6.74 8.41
N LEU A 45 16.84 -6.92 8.84
CA LEU A 45 17.18 -6.82 10.26
C LEU A 45 18.40 -5.94 10.47
N ASP A 46 18.21 -4.63 10.54
CA ASP A 46 19.06 -3.79 11.38
C ASP A 46 18.29 -2.62 12.05
N GLU A 47 18.47 -2.60 13.37
CA GLU A 47 18.45 -1.49 14.32
C GLU A 47 17.18 -0.65 14.54
N GLN A 48 16.49 -0.96 15.66
CA GLN A 48 16.26 0.07 16.68
C GLN A 48 16.19 -0.51 18.10
N GLU A 49 17.17 -0.15 18.92
CA GLU A 49 17.26 -0.42 20.36
C GLU A 49 16.11 0.26 21.13
N LEU A 50 15.53 -0.45 22.12
CA LEU A 50 14.96 0.18 23.31
C LEU A 50 15.14 -0.75 24.53
N SER A 51 16.24 -0.49 25.23
CA SER A 51 16.51 -0.60 26.67
C SER A 51 15.87 -1.73 27.49
N MET A 52 16.74 -2.67 27.87
CA MET A 52 16.60 -3.56 29.03
C MET A 52 16.36 -2.77 30.32
N VAL A 53 15.26 -3.05 31.01
CA VAL A 53 15.13 -2.80 32.46
C VAL A 53 14.87 -4.14 33.14
N ASP A 54 15.87 -4.50 33.93
CA ASP A 54 15.95 -5.62 34.87
C ASP A 54 14.81 -5.51 35.90
N ASP A 55 13.97 -6.54 36.03
CA ASP A 55 13.39 -6.85 37.33
C ASP A 55 12.91 -8.32 37.43
N GLU A 56 13.48 -8.95 38.44
CA GLU A 56 13.17 -10.21 39.12
C GLU A 56 11.88 -10.96 38.72
N VAL A 57 12.05 -12.23 38.36
CA VAL A 57 10.98 -13.24 38.46
C VAL A 57 10.83 -13.68 39.92
N PRO A 58 9.60 -13.65 40.49
CA PRO A 58 9.26 -14.66 41.48
C PRO A 58 7.98 -15.43 41.12
N VAL A 59 8.21 -16.72 40.87
CA VAL A 59 7.53 -17.86 41.52
C VAL A 59 5.99 -17.95 41.46
N LYS A 60 5.56 -18.94 40.66
CA LYS A 60 4.47 -19.91 40.90
C LYS A 60 3.14 -19.39 41.46
N SER A 61 2.12 -19.42 40.61
CA SER A 61 0.82 -19.92 41.06
C SER A 61 0.23 -20.86 40.02
N SER A 62 0.01 -22.09 40.46
CA SER A 62 -0.58 -23.19 39.72
C SER A 62 -2.00 -22.84 39.31
N LYS A 63 -2.23 -22.57 38.04
CA LYS A 63 -3.55 -22.63 37.42
C LYS A 63 -3.43 -23.52 36.19
N LYS A 64 -4.32 -24.49 36.11
CA LYS A 64 -4.46 -25.41 34.99
C LYS A 64 -4.31 -24.62 33.70
N GLU A 65 -3.37 -25.05 32.86
CA GLU A 65 -3.33 -24.64 31.46
C GLU A 65 -4.64 -25.15 30.86
N ASP A 66 -5.68 -24.33 30.95
CA ASP A 66 -6.79 -24.40 30.03
C ASP A 66 -6.15 -24.20 28.67
N VAL A 67 -5.97 -25.31 27.95
CA VAL A 67 -5.65 -25.30 26.53
C VAL A 67 -6.81 -24.53 25.90
N LEU A 68 -6.64 -23.22 25.83
CA LEU A 68 -7.61 -22.32 25.25
C LEU A 68 -7.56 -22.63 23.76
N PHE A 69 -8.42 -23.55 23.32
CA PHE A 69 -8.70 -23.74 21.90
C PHE A 69 -8.90 -22.35 21.30
N PRO A 70 -8.24 -22.02 20.18
CA PRO A 70 -8.40 -20.71 19.59
C PRO A 70 -9.88 -20.48 19.38
N MET A 71 -10.42 -19.45 20.05
CA MET A 71 -11.82 -19.12 19.94
C MET A 71 -12.16 -18.97 18.45
N PRO A 72 -13.28 -19.52 17.97
CA PRO A 72 -13.65 -19.40 16.56
C PRO A 72 -13.65 -17.91 16.19
N ALA A 73 -12.96 -17.58 15.10
CA ALA A 73 -12.80 -16.20 14.67
C ALA A 73 -14.18 -15.54 14.56
N THR A 74 -14.45 -14.56 15.42
CA THR A 74 -15.62 -13.68 15.29
C THR A 74 -15.51 -12.91 13.98
N LYS A 75 -16.62 -12.44 13.40
CA LYS A 75 -16.61 -11.70 12.12
C LYS A 75 -15.63 -10.53 12.10
N GLU A 76 -15.40 -9.92 13.27
CA GLU A 76 -14.47 -8.83 13.52
C GLU A 76 -13.00 -9.27 13.58
N ASN A 77 -12.71 -10.54 13.90
CA ASN A 77 -11.36 -11.13 14.02
C ASN A 77 -10.96 -11.97 12.78
N LYS A 78 -11.67 -11.84 11.67
CA LYS A 78 -11.32 -12.52 10.44
C LYS A 78 -10.27 -11.67 9.70
N MET A 79 -8.99 -11.96 9.95
CA MET A 79 -7.84 -11.24 9.37
C MET A 79 -7.96 -10.96 7.87
N VAL A 80 -8.55 -11.89 7.11
CA VAL A 80 -8.77 -11.73 5.67
C VAL A 80 -9.65 -10.52 5.33
N HIS A 81 -10.69 -10.23 6.13
CA HIS A 81 -11.54 -9.04 5.91
C HIS A 81 -10.84 -7.77 6.36
N GLN A 82 -10.09 -7.80 7.46
CA GLN A 82 -9.31 -6.64 7.92
C GLN A 82 -8.26 -6.23 6.86
N LEU A 83 -7.60 -7.20 6.23
CA LEU A 83 -6.64 -6.93 5.15
C LEU A 83 -7.32 -6.41 3.87
N ASP A 84 -8.54 -6.87 3.57
CA ASP A 84 -9.36 -6.36 2.46
C ASP A 84 -9.79 -4.90 2.70
N ASP A 85 -10.20 -4.59 3.94
CA ASP A 85 -10.61 -3.24 4.32
C ASP A 85 -9.40 -2.28 4.29
N VAL A 86 -8.23 -2.72 4.77
CA VAL A 86 -6.97 -1.94 4.73
C VAL A 86 -6.49 -1.71 3.30
N THR A 87 -6.60 -2.71 2.40
CA THR A 87 -6.21 -2.54 1.00
C THR A 87 -7.11 -1.54 0.28
N LYS A 88 -8.43 -1.63 0.51
CA LYS A 88 -9.40 -0.70 -0.07
C LYS A 88 -9.27 0.74 0.45
N GLU A 89 -9.18 0.92 1.77
CA GLU A 89 -8.99 2.25 2.36
C GLU A 89 -7.66 2.88 1.93
N SER A 90 -6.61 2.05 1.81
CA SER A 90 -5.31 2.50 1.31
C SER A 90 -5.36 2.92 -0.17
N GLU A 91 -6.18 2.29 -1.01
CA GLU A 91 -6.33 2.66 -2.44
C GLU A 91 -7.01 4.03 -2.60
N GLU A 92 -8.11 4.23 -1.88
CA GLU A 92 -8.85 5.51 -1.90
C GLU A 92 -7.95 6.66 -1.40
N LYS A 93 -7.23 6.43 -0.29
CA LYS A 93 -6.32 7.44 0.27
C LYS A 93 -5.08 7.67 -0.57
N ALA A 94 -4.50 6.63 -1.17
CA ALA A 94 -3.37 6.79 -2.09
C ALA A 94 -3.78 7.61 -3.31
N SER A 95 -4.98 7.38 -3.87
CA SER A 95 -5.50 8.15 -5.00
C SER A 95 -5.65 9.64 -4.65
N GLU A 96 -6.21 9.96 -3.48
CA GLU A 96 -6.29 11.36 -2.99
C GLU A 96 -4.91 12.00 -2.85
N ILE A 97 -3.91 11.25 -2.34
CA ILE A 97 -2.54 11.76 -2.18
C ILE A 97 -1.91 12.02 -3.56
N PHE A 98 -2.11 11.15 -4.54
CA PHE A 98 -1.62 11.34 -5.91
C PHE A 98 -2.19 12.62 -6.54
N ASP A 99 -3.50 12.83 -6.45
CA ASP A 99 -4.15 14.04 -6.96
C ASP A 99 -3.58 15.31 -6.32
N ILE A 100 -3.35 15.27 -4.99
CA ILE A 100 -2.75 16.40 -4.26
C ILE A 100 -1.31 16.63 -4.73
N ILE A 101 -0.50 15.58 -4.88
CA ILE A 101 0.90 15.70 -5.31
C ILE A 101 0.99 16.22 -6.73
N GLU A 102 0.16 15.75 -7.65
CA GLU A 102 0.09 16.27 -9.02
C GLU A 102 -0.29 17.75 -9.01
N GLY A 103 -1.29 18.13 -8.21
CA GLY A 103 -1.68 19.51 -8.01
C GLY A 103 -0.54 20.38 -7.47
N VAL A 104 0.21 19.90 -6.47
CA VAL A 104 1.35 20.61 -5.90
C VAL A 104 2.50 20.72 -6.93
N SER A 105 2.80 19.65 -7.67
CA SER A 105 3.85 19.62 -8.68
C SER A 105 3.60 20.66 -9.78
N ASN A 106 2.37 20.69 -10.32
CA ASN A 106 1.96 21.68 -11.32
C ASN A 106 2.07 23.12 -10.77
N ASN A 107 1.59 23.35 -9.54
CA ASN A 107 1.74 24.66 -8.90
C ASN A 107 3.21 25.05 -8.73
N LEU A 108 4.08 24.10 -8.40
CA LEU A 108 5.49 24.35 -8.19
C LEU A 108 6.17 24.78 -9.50
N MET A 109 5.89 24.09 -10.60
CA MET A 109 6.37 24.44 -11.94
C MET A 109 5.92 25.86 -12.35
N ASP A 110 4.63 26.18 -12.15
CA ASP A 110 4.12 27.53 -12.43
C ASP A 110 4.83 28.61 -11.60
N LYS A 111 5.13 28.33 -10.32
CA LYS A 111 5.86 29.26 -9.45
C LYS A 111 7.31 29.39 -9.84
N GLU A 112 7.95 28.32 -10.32
CA GLU A 112 9.30 28.35 -10.85
C GLU A 112 9.39 29.28 -12.08
N GLU A 113 8.45 29.13 -13.03
CA GLU A 113 8.39 30.00 -14.21
C GLU A 113 8.12 31.47 -13.82
N MET A 114 7.17 31.72 -12.92
CA MET A 114 6.90 33.06 -12.41
C MET A 114 8.14 33.69 -11.77
N LEU A 115 8.88 32.92 -10.98
CA LEU A 115 10.08 33.40 -10.30
C LEU A 115 11.23 33.64 -11.30
N GLY A 116 11.37 32.81 -12.33
CA GLY A 116 12.29 33.02 -13.44
C GLY A 116 12.06 34.36 -14.13
N ASN A 117 10.80 34.69 -14.45
CA ASN A 117 10.44 36.00 -15.01
C ASN A 117 10.80 37.17 -14.08
N ILE A 118 10.61 37.01 -12.76
CA ILE A 118 11.01 38.04 -11.77
C ILE A 118 12.53 38.23 -11.77
N ILE A 119 13.31 37.14 -11.85
CA ILE A 119 14.78 37.19 -11.91
C ILE A 119 15.24 37.92 -13.17
N GLU A 120 14.62 37.69 -14.34
CA GLU A 120 14.92 38.44 -15.57
C GLU A 120 14.66 39.95 -15.41
N VAL A 121 13.53 40.33 -14.81
CA VAL A 121 13.20 41.73 -14.54
C VAL A 121 14.21 42.35 -13.57
N LEU A 122 14.60 41.64 -12.50
CA LEU A 122 15.60 42.10 -11.55
C LEU A 122 16.97 42.30 -12.20
N ASN A 123 17.39 41.38 -13.08
CA ASN A 123 18.62 41.52 -13.87
C ASN A 123 18.57 42.77 -14.77
N SER A 124 17.47 43.00 -15.48
CA SER A 124 17.31 44.19 -16.32
C SER A 124 17.36 45.49 -15.50
N ASN A 125 16.77 45.47 -14.30
CA ASN A 125 16.81 46.59 -13.36
C ASN A 125 18.24 46.84 -12.85
N ILE A 126 18.98 45.79 -12.48
CA ILE A 126 20.38 45.89 -12.05
C ILE A 126 21.23 46.53 -13.16
N GLU A 127 21.07 46.11 -14.42
CA GLU A 127 21.79 46.73 -15.54
C GLU A 127 21.45 48.22 -15.70
N LEU A 128 20.17 48.57 -15.61
CA LEU A 128 19.69 49.95 -15.74
C LEU A 128 20.25 50.83 -14.63
N PHE A 129 20.15 50.40 -13.37
CA PHE A 129 20.68 51.13 -12.23
C PHE A 129 22.21 51.19 -12.24
N THR A 130 22.90 50.16 -12.78
CA THR A 130 24.35 50.22 -12.99
C THR A 130 24.74 51.29 -14.00
N LYS A 131 23.99 51.42 -15.10
CA LYS A 131 24.20 52.48 -16.11
C LYS A 131 23.88 53.87 -15.54
N LEU A 132 22.80 54.00 -14.76
CA LEU A 132 22.40 55.27 -14.14
C LEU A 132 23.40 55.72 -13.07
N ASN A 133 23.84 54.82 -12.20
CA ASN A 133 24.83 55.12 -11.15
C ASN A 133 26.17 55.57 -11.76
N LYS A 134 26.60 54.96 -12.89
CA LYS A 134 27.79 55.41 -13.64
C LYS A 134 27.63 56.80 -14.25
N LYS A 135 26.44 57.18 -14.72
CA LYS A 135 26.19 58.48 -15.37
C LYS A 135 25.89 59.60 -14.37
N PHE A 136 25.32 59.27 -13.22
CA PHE A 136 24.90 60.21 -12.19
C PHE A 136 25.41 59.76 -10.81
N PRO A 137 26.72 59.85 -10.56
CA PRO A 137 27.32 59.39 -9.30
C PRO A 137 26.87 60.20 -8.07
N ASP A 138 26.36 61.41 -8.27
CA ASP A 138 25.89 62.28 -7.19
C ASP A 138 24.49 61.91 -6.64
N VAL A 139 23.82 60.93 -7.26
CA VAL A 139 22.48 60.48 -6.84
C VAL A 139 22.59 59.20 -6.03
N GLU A 140 22.66 59.35 -4.71
CA GLU A 140 22.79 58.25 -3.74
C GLU A 140 21.64 57.23 -3.83
N ALA A 141 20.44 57.68 -4.21
CA ALA A 141 19.28 56.81 -4.38
C ALA A 141 19.50 55.67 -5.40
N PHE A 142 20.30 55.89 -6.45
CA PHE A 142 20.61 54.84 -7.43
C PHE A 142 21.55 53.78 -6.87
N ALA A 143 22.46 54.15 -5.97
CA ALA A 143 23.33 53.20 -5.29
C ALA A 143 22.50 52.32 -4.32
N ILE A 144 21.62 52.94 -3.53
CA ILE A 144 20.73 52.22 -2.60
C ILE A 144 19.81 51.25 -3.36
N GLN A 145 19.16 51.71 -4.43
CA GLN A 145 18.25 50.85 -5.21
C GLN A 145 18.99 49.71 -5.93
N LEU A 146 20.24 49.94 -6.36
CA LEU A 146 21.08 48.91 -6.94
C LEU A 146 21.41 47.82 -5.91
N GLU A 147 21.77 48.19 -4.68
CA GLU A 147 22.03 47.25 -3.60
C GLU A 147 20.77 46.44 -3.23
N GLN A 148 19.63 47.12 -3.10
CA GLN A 148 18.33 46.47 -2.85
C GLN A 148 17.96 45.47 -3.95
N ASN A 149 18.16 45.82 -5.22
CA ASN A 149 17.89 44.90 -6.33
C ASN A 149 18.83 43.68 -6.34
N ASN A 150 20.10 43.86 -5.98
CA ASN A 150 21.03 42.73 -5.84
C ASN A 150 20.62 41.81 -4.69
N SER A 151 20.22 42.36 -3.54
CA SER A 151 19.69 41.57 -2.43
C SER A 151 18.38 40.86 -2.79
N ALA A 152 17.48 41.52 -3.53
CA ALA A 152 16.25 40.91 -4.01
C ALA A 152 16.53 39.77 -5.01
N LEU A 153 17.54 39.92 -5.87
CA LEU A 153 17.96 38.88 -6.81
C LEU A 153 18.54 37.66 -6.09
N ASP A 154 19.36 37.88 -5.06
CA ASP A 154 19.88 36.78 -4.23
C ASP A 154 18.74 36.01 -3.54
N ASN A 155 17.80 36.72 -2.92
CA ASN A 155 16.61 36.11 -2.31
C ASN A 155 15.75 35.35 -3.34
N ALA A 156 15.61 35.88 -4.56
CA ALA A 156 14.87 35.22 -5.62
C ALA A 156 15.56 33.93 -6.10
N ASN A 157 16.89 33.94 -6.22
CA ASN A 157 17.65 32.72 -6.56
C ASN A 157 17.59 31.67 -5.45
N GLN A 158 17.66 32.06 -4.19
CA GLN A 158 17.48 31.13 -3.07
C GLN A 158 16.07 30.52 -3.07
N ALA A 159 15.04 31.33 -3.33
CA ALA A 159 13.68 30.82 -3.47
C ALA A 159 13.54 29.86 -4.67
N LEU A 160 14.25 30.10 -5.77
CA LEU A 160 14.26 29.22 -6.94
C LEU A 160 14.91 27.86 -6.61
N GLU A 161 16.03 27.87 -5.90
CA GLU A 161 16.71 26.66 -5.44
C GLU A 161 15.81 25.83 -4.52
N VAL A 162 15.08 26.48 -3.60
CA VAL A 162 14.12 25.80 -2.72
C VAL A 162 12.95 25.20 -3.51
N LEU A 163 12.46 25.90 -4.54
CA LEU A 163 11.40 25.36 -5.42
C LEU A 163 11.92 24.14 -6.19
N GLN A 164 13.13 24.19 -6.74
CA GLN A 164 13.72 23.07 -7.47
C GLN A 164 13.96 21.85 -6.57
N SER A 165 14.51 22.07 -5.37
CA SER A 165 14.68 21.00 -4.37
C SER A 165 13.35 20.43 -3.90
N SER A 166 12.31 21.27 -3.79
CA SER A 166 10.95 20.79 -3.48
C SER A 166 10.36 19.97 -4.64
N GLY A 167 10.70 20.31 -5.89
CA GLY A 167 10.30 19.55 -7.07
C GLY A 167 10.95 18.17 -7.12
N GLU A 168 12.24 18.09 -6.79
CA GLU A 168 12.97 16.83 -6.64
C GLU A 168 12.34 15.94 -5.55
N ALA A 169 12.05 16.51 -4.38
CA ALA A 169 11.38 15.78 -3.29
C ALA A 169 9.99 15.25 -3.70
N ILE A 170 9.24 15.97 -4.55
CA ILE A 170 7.96 15.50 -5.08
C ILE A 170 8.15 14.28 -5.99
N MET A 171 9.20 14.26 -6.81
CA MET A 171 9.52 13.10 -7.64
C MET A 171 9.87 11.88 -6.77
N ASP A 172 10.66 12.07 -5.71
CA ASP A 172 10.97 11.00 -4.76
C ASP A 172 9.70 10.44 -4.09
N VAL A 173 8.76 11.30 -3.70
CA VAL A 173 7.48 10.84 -3.12
C VAL A 173 6.67 10.06 -4.16
N MET A 174 6.68 10.47 -5.43
CA MET A 174 5.99 9.76 -6.51
C MET A 174 6.55 8.34 -6.70
N ASP A 175 7.86 8.17 -6.57
CA ASP A 175 8.51 6.86 -6.62
C ASP A 175 8.14 5.99 -5.41
N ILE A 176 8.09 6.58 -4.21
CA ILE A 176 7.66 5.87 -2.99
C ILE A 176 6.20 5.43 -3.09
N MET A 177 5.32 6.25 -3.68
CA MET A 177 3.92 5.88 -3.86
C MET A 177 3.74 4.74 -4.87
N GLN A 178 4.54 4.71 -5.94
CA GLN A 178 4.56 3.57 -6.85
C GLN A 178 5.00 2.28 -6.13
N TYR A 179 6.02 2.37 -5.28
CA TYR A 179 6.43 1.26 -4.44
C TYR A 179 5.30 0.80 -3.51
N GLN A 180 4.57 1.73 -2.88
CA GLN A 180 3.41 1.40 -2.05
C GLN A 180 2.31 0.67 -2.84
N ASP A 181 2.01 1.10 -4.07
CA ASP A 181 1.00 0.44 -4.90
C ASP A 181 1.40 -1.01 -5.24
N ILE A 182 2.68 -1.24 -5.57
CA ILE A 182 3.21 -2.61 -5.77
C ILE A 182 3.01 -3.47 -4.51
N HIS A 183 3.25 -2.92 -3.33
CA HIS A 183 3.06 -3.64 -2.07
C HIS A 183 1.59 -3.96 -1.78
N ARG A 184 0.68 -3.03 -2.08
CA ARG A 184 -0.77 -3.29 -2.01
C ARG A 184 -1.17 -4.45 -2.92
N GLN A 185 -0.73 -4.45 -4.19
CA GLN A 185 -1.02 -5.53 -5.14
C GLN A 185 -0.48 -6.90 -4.66
N LYS A 186 0.72 -6.92 -4.06
CA LYS A 186 1.28 -8.14 -3.44
C LYS A 186 0.39 -8.64 -2.31
N ILE A 187 -0.12 -7.75 -1.46
CA ILE A 187 -1.05 -8.10 -0.37
C ILE A 187 -2.37 -8.66 -0.95
N GLU A 188 -2.96 -8.02 -1.96
CA GLU A 188 -4.18 -8.51 -2.63
C GLU A 188 -4.01 -9.93 -3.16
N ARG A 189 -2.87 -10.22 -3.80
CA ARG A 189 -2.54 -11.57 -4.28
C ARG A 189 -2.49 -12.57 -3.12
N VAL A 190 -1.84 -12.22 -2.01
CA VAL A 190 -1.75 -13.08 -0.82
C VAL A 190 -3.13 -13.31 -0.19
N ILE A 191 -3.95 -12.27 -0.08
CA ILE A 191 -5.33 -12.37 0.43
C ILE A 191 -6.14 -13.34 -0.46
N ASN A 192 -6.02 -13.23 -1.78
CA ASN A 192 -6.75 -14.11 -2.69
C ASN A 192 -6.30 -15.58 -2.55
N VAL A 193 -5.00 -15.83 -2.45
CA VAL A 193 -4.44 -17.17 -2.19
C VAL A 193 -4.91 -17.71 -0.84
N MET A 194 -4.94 -16.88 0.21
CA MET A 194 -5.45 -17.26 1.54
C MET A 194 -6.94 -17.58 1.52
N ARG A 195 -7.74 -16.82 0.77
CA ARG A 195 -9.17 -17.11 0.53
C ARG A 195 -9.34 -18.46 -0.18
N ALA A 196 -8.55 -18.71 -1.23
CA ALA A 196 -8.57 -19.99 -1.95
C ALA A 196 -8.16 -21.17 -1.05
N LEU A 197 -7.11 -21.01 -0.24
CA LEU A 197 -6.67 -22.01 0.75
C LEU A 197 -7.76 -22.32 1.78
N SER A 198 -8.43 -21.29 2.31
CA SER A 198 -9.54 -21.49 3.24
C SER A 198 -10.71 -22.24 2.59
N ASN A 199 -11.06 -21.91 1.36
CA ASN A 199 -12.11 -22.60 0.62
C ASN A 199 -11.72 -24.04 0.30
N TYR A 200 -10.46 -24.28 -0.08
CA TYR A 200 -9.92 -25.61 -0.32
C TYR A 200 -9.96 -26.47 0.96
N MET A 201 -9.59 -25.92 2.11
CA MET A 201 -9.70 -26.62 3.39
C MET A 201 -11.15 -26.94 3.75
N ASN A 202 -12.05 -25.97 3.59
CA ASN A 202 -13.48 -26.22 3.81
C ASN A 202 -14.01 -27.31 2.87
N SER A 203 -13.63 -27.28 1.59
CA SER A 203 -14.01 -28.29 0.60
C SER A 203 -13.39 -29.67 0.87
N LEU A 204 -12.18 -29.74 1.42
CA LEU A 204 -11.57 -31.01 1.86
C LEU A 204 -12.32 -31.63 3.04
N PHE A 205 -12.87 -30.82 3.95
CA PHE A 205 -13.68 -31.29 5.07
C PHE A 205 -15.15 -31.52 4.69
N GLU A 206 -15.62 -30.93 3.59
CA GLU A 206 -16.92 -31.19 2.99
C GLU A 206 -16.90 -32.60 2.38
N GLY A 207 -17.38 -33.57 3.16
CA GLY A 207 -17.33 -34.96 2.72
C GLY A 207 -18.19 -35.19 1.47
N ARG A 208 -17.79 -36.15 0.64
CA ARG A 208 -18.44 -36.54 -0.63
C ARG A 208 -19.94 -36.88 -0.54
N ILE A 209 -20.47 -37.04 0.66
CA ILE A 209 -21.83 -37.50 0.92
C ILE A 209 -22.50 -36.47 1.83
N ASP A 210 -23.67 -36.01 1.38
CA ASP A 210 -24.60 -35.17 2.11
C ASP A 210 -24.88 -35.75 3.50
N ASP A 211 -24.91 -34.92 4.54
CA ASP A 211 -24.93 -35.39 5.94
C ASP A 211 -26.15 -36.29 6.24
N ASP A 212 -27.28 -35.99 5.58
CA ASP A 212 -28.52 -36.78 5.64
C ASP A 212 -28.40 -38.20 5.04
N LYS A 213 -27.41 -38.42 4.16
CA LYS A 213 -27.16 -39.71 3.50
C LYS A 213 -26.00 -40.47 4.15
N ARG A 214 -25.38 -39.91 5.19
CA ARG A 214 -24.32 -40.61 5.92
C ARG A 214 -24.91 -41.73 6.75
N VAL A 215 -24.13 -42.81 6.85
CA VAL A 215 -24.47 -43.92 7.73
C VAL A 215 -24.53 -43.37 9.15
N SER A 216 -25.65 -43.58 9.85
CA SER A 216 -25.84 -43.13 11.22
C SER A 216 -24.61 -43.49 12.05
N SER A 217 -24.07 -42.52 12.78
CA SER A 217 -22.96 -42.70 13.71
C SER A 217 -23.17 -43.97 14.53
N ALA A 218 -22.20 -44.89 14.51
CA ALA A 218 -22.33 -46.15 15.21
C ALA A 218 -22.50 -45.88 16.71
N THR A 219 -23.71 -46.12 17.21
CA THR A 219 -24.08 -45.89 18.60
C THR A 219 -23.51 -46.96 19.53
N HIS A 220 -23.22 -48.15 18.98
CA HIS A 220 -22.63 -49.28 19.68
C HIS A 220 -21.57 -49.96 18.80
N ILE A 221 -20.55 -50.53 19.45
CA ILE A 221 -19.57 -51.42 18.82
C ILE A 221 -20.01 -52.87 19.06
N ALA A 222 -19.71 -53.77 18.12
CA ALA A 222 -20.02 -55.20 18.29
C ALA A 222 -19.40 -55.77 19.58
N GLY A 223 -20.25 -56.24 20.50
CA GLY A 223 -19.84 -56.73 21.82
C GLY A 223 -20.18 -55.80 22.98
N ASP A 224 -20.74 -54.62 22.70
CA ASP A 224 -21.25 -53.70 23.72
C ASP A 224 -22.61 -54.20 24.27
N THR A 225 -22.69 -54.33 25.59
CA THR A 225 -23.90 -54.80 26.31
C THR A 225 -24.60 -53.70 27.08
N HIS A 226 -24.05 -52.48 27.09
CA HIS A 226 -24.57 -51.36 27.87
C HIS A 226 -25.24 -50.35 26.94
N ASN A 227 -26.55 -50.18 27.11
CA ASN A 227 -27.38 -49.27 26.32
C ASN A 227 -27.45 -47.86 26.94
N GLU A 228 -26.43 -47.46 27.70
CA GLU A 228 -26.40 -46.19 28.43
C GLU A 228 -25.89 -45.07 27.51
N LEU A 229 -26.74 -44.65 26.58
CA LEU A 229 -26.57 -43.37 25.93
C LEU A 229 -27.24 -42.30 26.78
N ALA A 230 -26.43 -41.39 27.33
CA ALA A 230 -26.96 -40.18 27.93
C ALA A 230 -27.68 -39.38 26.82
N SER A 231 -28.97 -39.14 27.01
CA SER A 231 -29.73 -38.29 26.09
C SER A 231 -29.24 -36.85 26.21
N ASN A 232 -29.49 -36.01 25.19
CA ASN A 232 -29.17 -34.57 25.27
C ASN A 232 -29.80 -33.91 26.51
N GLU A 233 -30.95 -34.42 26.96
CA GLU A 233 -31.66 -33.97 28.15
C GLU A 233 -30.92 -34.36 29.45
N ASP A 234 -30.32 -35.56 29.49
CA ASP A 234 -29.47 -36.01 30.62
C ASP A 234 -28.17 -35.21 30.69
N ILE A 235 -27.60 -34.83 29.53
CA ILE A 235 -26.39 -34.02 29.44
C ILE A 235 -26.66 -32.59 29.90
N GLU A 236 -27.80 -32.01 29.52
CA GLU A 236 -28.23 -30.68 29.96
C GLU A 236 -28.55 -30.64 31.46
N ALA A 237 -29.17 -31.71 32.00
CA ALA A 237 -29.39 -31.87 33.44
C ALA A 237 -28.08 -32.00 34.23
N LEU A 238 -27.08 -32.69 33.68
CA LEU A 238 -25.74 -32.76 34.26
C LEU A 238 -25.05 -31.40 34.24
N LEU A 239 -25.08 -30.67 33.12
CA LEU A 239 -24.51 -29.32 33.02
C LEU A 239 -25.16 -28.36 34.03
N ALA A 240 -26.49 -28.41 34.17
CA ALA A 240 -27.22 -27.62 35.16
C ALA A 240 -26.83 -27.97 36.61
N SER A 241 -26.47 -29.22 36.90
CA SER A 241 -26.00 -29.65 38.22
C SER A 241 -24.60 -29.13 38.59
N PHE A 242 -23.77 -28.78 37.60
CA PHE A 242 -22.43 -28.23 37.78
C PHE A 242 -22.40 -26.69 37.81
N THR A 243 -23.45 -26.00 37.34
CA THR A 243 -23.55 -24.52 37.34
C THR A 243 -24.10 -23.92 38.65
N LYS A 244 -23.91 -24.58 39.80
CA LYS A 244 -24.32 -24.09 41.13
C LYS A 244 -23.14 -23.74 42.01
#